data_AF-A0A7S0A7E4-F1
#
_entry.id   AF-A0A7S0A7E4-F1
#
_cell.length_a   1.000
_cell.length_b   1.000
_cell.length_c   1.000
_cell.angle_alpha   90.00
_cell.angle_beta   90.00
_cell.angle_gamma   90.00
#
_symmetry.space_group_name_H-M   'P 1'
#
loop_
_entity.id
_entity.type
_entity.pdbx_description
1 polymer ?
#
loop_
_entity_poly.entity_id
_entity_poly.type
_entity_poly.pdbx_seq_one_letter_code
_entity_poly.pdbx_strand_id
1 'polypeptide(L)'
;AQEISNMLWGFATNGYWHEEVFVNSIAAVTRMDLGSQHLANILWACAKVMPKALAMTYVIYFTPLCTSRLGTFKPQEVSSTVQAIAKVALVEEDEVPALGPRPLHEDVVELLSAMAQWVAGSAHLFTSSSFAAAVTSLVMLGAHAERPVDLIVEQAVVAQVGALAAAEQLSLLKAFLCTARMARKAISALAAGLLSNFDNLKPRDLQALTRLCATARQKARSDSPPEATEAIANPSSEEVRTWCFALAPDPWSSGVEQPSDPDAEADEAAHLESMESSSEAVSDVDPMHFGSEFGVETAESLPYLDWQPKDLSEDAREGEQVVHHQFHGRTELLPNLVQVTFNGMTQLCWVIEKAE
;
A
#
# COMPACT_ATOMS: atom_id res chain seq x y z
N ALA A 1 15.54 8.96 16.18
CA ALA A 1 14.57 8.56 15.14
C ALA A 1 13.25 9.33 15.26
N GLN A 2 12.56 9.26 16.41
CA GLN A 2 11.27 9.93 16.62
C GLN A 2 11.28 11.43 16.27
N GLU A 3 12.20 12.20 16.84
CA GLU A 3 12.26 13.66 16.66
C GLU A 3 12.42 14.06 15.20
N ILE A 4 13.35 13.40 14.48
CA ILE A 4 13.57 13.67 13.05
C ILE A 4 12.34 13.28 12.22
N SER A 5 11.73 12.12 12.49
CA SER A 5 10.52 11.70 11.77
C SER A 5 9.35 12.66 11.99
N ASN A 6 9.18 13.17 13.21
CA ASN A 6 8.16 14.15 13.56
C ASN A 6 8.44 15.52 12.94
N MET A 7 9.71 15.94 12.89
CA MET A 7 10.13 17.17 12.23
C MET A 7 9.83 17.12 10.73
N LEU A 8 10.20 16.03 10.05
CA LEU A 8 9.90 15.82 8.62
C LEU A 8 8.39 15.82 8.36
N TRP A 9 7.63 15.12 9.20
CA TRP A 9 6.17 15.12 9.13
C TRP A 9 5.58 16.53 9.33
N GLY A 10 6.12 17.30 10.28
CA GLY A 10 5.72 18.67 10.56
C GLY A 10 5.97 19.62 9.39
N PHE A 11 7.18 19.57 8.79
CA PHE A 11 7.48 20.34 7.59
C PHE A 11 6.56 19.97 6.42
N ALA A 12 6.41 18.67 6.14
CA ALA A 12 5.56 18.20 5.07
C ALA A 12 4.08 18.57 5.28
N THR A 13 3.59 18.55 6.52
CA THR A 13 2.23 18.96 6.87
C THR A 13 1.97 20.43 6.52
N ASN A 14 2.97 21.29 6.72
CA ASN A 14 2.92 22.71 6.36
C ASN A 14 3.26 22.98 4.88
N GLY A 15 3.47 21.94 4.07
CA GLY A 15 3.88 22.10 2.67
C GLY A 15 5.29 22.66 2.51
N TYR A 16 6.11 22.62 3.56
CA TYR A 16 7.48 23.11 3.52
C TYR A 16 8.41 22.00 3.04
N TRP A 17 9.17 22.30 2.00
CA TRP A 17 10.24 21.45 1.48
C TRP A 17 11.50 22.27 1.27
N HIS A 18 12.58 21.80 1.87
CA HIS A 18 13.93 22.27 1.62
C HIS A 18 14.79 21.03 1.40
N GLU A 19 15.36 20.90 0.20
CA GLU A 19 16.06 19.69 -0.24
C GLU A 19 17.11 19.25 0.77
N GLU A 20 18.02 20.15 1.14
CA GLU A 20 19.11 19.85 2.07
C GLU A 20 18.61 19.38 3.45
N VAL A 21 17.54 20.00 3.97
CA VAL A 21 16.99 19.63 5.29
C VAL A 21 16.44 18.21 5.23
N PHE A 22 15.66 17.88 4.20
CA PHE A 22 15.08 16.55 4.07
C PHE A 22 16.14 15.49 3.75
N VAL A 23 17.03 15.74 2.79
CA VAL A 23 18.09 14.79 2.39
C VAL A 23 19.01 14.51 3.58
N ASN A 24 19.48 15.54 4.29
CA ASN A 24 20.37 15.35 5.45
C ASN A 24 19.65 14.69 6.62
N SER A 25 18.37 15.04 6.86
CA SER A 25 17.57 14.39 7.91
C SER A 25 17.37 12.91 7.62
N ILE A 26 17.08 12.55 6.37
CA ILE A 26 16.91 11.15 5.95
C ILE A 26 18.25 10.42 6.09
N ALA A 27 19.34 10.99 5.60
CA ALA A 27 20.69 10.44 5.75
C ALA A 27 21.10 10.24 7.22
N ALA A 28 20.62 11.09 8.13
CA ALA A 28 20.88 10.93 9.56
C ALA A 28 20.06 9.78 10.17
N VAL A 29 18.77 9.62 9.80
CA VAL A 29 17.92 8.55 10.35
C VAL A 29 18.23 7.17 9.80
N THR A 30 18.89 7.05 8.65
CA THR A 30 19.33 5.73 8.12
C THR A 30 20.32 5.01 9.04
N ARG A 31 20.99 5.75 9.93
CA ARG A 31 21.93 5.22 10.93
C ARG A 31 21.29 4.95 12.28
N MET A 32 19.96 5.10 12.40
CA MET A 32 19.21 4.94 13.65
C MET A 32 18.32 3.70 13.59
N ASP A 33 17.90 3.22 14.75
CA ASP A 33 16.83 2.21 14.82
C ASP A 33 15.47 2.86 14.51
N LEU A 34 14.85 2.44 13.41
CA LEU A 34 13.58 2.97 12.92
C LEU A 34 12.44 1.99 13.19
N GLY A 35 11.59 2.32 14.17
CA GLY A 35 10.27 1.71 14.31
C GLY A 35 9.29 2.06 13.17
N SER A 36 8.22 1.29 13.07
CA SER A 36 7.18 1.38 12.03
C SER A 36 6.55 2.75 11.89
N GLN A 37 6.26 3.42 13.01
CA GLN A 37 5.74 4.78 13.00
C GLN A 37 6.72 5.77 12.35
N HIS A 38 8.02 5.65 12.63
CA HIS A 38 9.04 6.52 12.03
C HIS A 38 9.09 6.32 10.52
N LEU A 39 9.06 5.07 10.06
CA LEU A 39 9.07 4.72 8.64
C LEU A 39 7.85 5.29 7.92
N ALA A 40 6.66 5.07 8.47
CA ALA A 40 5.42 5.59 7.90
C ALA A 40 5.41 7.12 7.82
N ASN A 41 5.91 7.81 8.86
CA ASN A 41 6.02 9.27 8.87
C ASN A 41 7.02 9.79 7.85
N ILE A 42 8.21 9.19 7.75
CA ILE A 42 9.24 9.58 6.79
C ILE A 42 8.74 9.39 5.37
N LEU A 43 8.19 8.22 5.04
CA LEU A 43 7.68 7.91 3.70
C LEU A 43 6.54 8.83 3.30
N TRP A 44 5.59 9.08 4.22
CA TRP A 44 4.50 10.01 3.97
C TRP A 44 5.01 11.44 3.73
N ALA A 45 5.98 11.90 4.55
CA ALA A 45 6.56 13.23 4.41
C ALA A 45 7.26 13.38 3.05
N CYS A 46 8.06 12.38 2.65
CA CYS A 46 8.71 12.34 1.34
C CYS A 46 7.68 12.40 0.21
N ALA A 47 6.68 11.52 0.23
CA ALA A 47 5.63 11.46 -0.78
C ALA A 47 4.80 12.74 -0.86
N LYS A 48 4.69 13.49 0.24
CA LYS A 48 3.86 14.69 0.29
C LYS A 48 4.50 15.90 -0.37
N VAL A 49 5.79 16.15 -0.14
CA VAL A 49 6.43 17.42 -0.52
C VAL A 49 7.66 17.30 -1.41
N MET A 50 8.25 16.11 -1.58
CA MET A 50 9.40 15.95 -2.46
C MET A 50 9.00 15.79 -3.92
N PRO A 51 9.90 16.11 -4.87
CA PRO A 51 9.78 15.64 -6.24
C PRO A 51 9.59 14.11 -6.31
N LYS A 52 8.64 13.63 -7.11
CA LYS A 52 8.27 12.20 -7.19
C LYS A 52 9.47 11.27 -7.41
N ALA A 53 10.40 11.64 -8.29
CA ALA A 53 11.60 10.84 -8.57
C ALA A 53 12.50 10.65 -7.33
N LEU A 54 12.66 11.71 -6.53
CA LEU A 54 13.43 11.67 -5.29
C LEU A 54 12.67 10.89 -4.21
N ALA A 55 11.36 11.14 -4.07
CA ALA A 55 10.51 10.39 -3.14
C ALA A 55 10.54 8.89 -3.44
N MET A 56 10.52 8.48 -4.72
CA MET A 56 10.55 7.08 -5.11
C MET A 56 11.87 6.41 -4.73
N THR A 57 12.98 7.15 -4.84
CA THR A 57 14.29 6.66 -4.39
C THR A 57 14.25 6.30 -2.90
N TYR A 58 13.66 7.15 -2.07
CA TYR A 58 13.52 6.88 -0.63
C TYR A 58 12.51 5.78 -0.32
N VAL A 59 11.42 5.68 -1.08
CA VAL A 59 10.48 4.55 -0.99
C VAL A 59 11.23 3.24 -1.21
N ILE A 60 11.97 3.11 -2.32
CA ILE A 60 12.74 1.90 -2.64
C ILE A 60 13.76 1.62 -1.52
N TYR A 61 14.49 2.65 -1.07
CA TYR A 61 15.49 2.51 -0.02
C TYR A 61 14.93 1.96 1.31
N PHE A 62 13.78 2.46 1.77
CA PHE A 62 13.18 2.01 3.03
C PHE A 62 12.31 0.76 2.90
N THR A 63 12.08 0.27 1.69
CA THR A 63 11.18 -0.86 1.43
C THR A 63 11.61 -2.16 2.13
N PRO A 64 12.90 -2.59 2.08
CA PRO A 64 13.34 -3.78 2.81
C PRO A 64 13.11 -3.66 4.32
N LEU A 65 13.34 -2.47 4.88
CA LEU A 65 13.15 -2.22 6.30
C LEU A 65 11.67 -2.25 6.69
N CYS A 66 10.78 -1.67 5.88
CA CYS A 66 9.34 -1.77 6.07
C CYS A 66 8.86 -3.23 6.04
N THR A 67 9.36 -4.02 5.07
CA THR A 67 9.01 -5.44 4.93
C THR A 67 9.42 -6.23 6.18
N SER A 68 10.67 -6.08 6.63
CA SER A 68 11.18 -6.77 7.82
C SER A 68 10.45 -6.40 9.11
N ARG A 69 9.85 -5.21 9.18
CA ARG A 69 9.16 -4.70 10.36
C ARG A 69 7.64 -4.75 10.27
N LEU A 70 7.08 -5.27 9.19
CA LEU A 70 5.64 -5.24 8.92
C LEU A 70 4.80 -5.79 10.09
N GLY A 71 5.29 -6.83 10.79
CA GLY A 71 4.61 -7.40 11.97
C GLY A 71 4.47 -6.45 13.16
N THR A 72 5.20 -5.33 13.18
CA THR A 72 5.12 -4.30 14.22
C THR A 72 4.34 -3.06 13.77
N PHE A 73 3.85 -3.02 12.54
CA PHE A 73 3.04 -1.91 12.04
C PHE A 73 1.65 -1.92 12.68
N LYS A 74 1.14 -0.72 12.98
CA LYS A 74 -0.27 -0.49 13.27
C LYS A 74 -1.06 -0.26 11.98
N PRO A 75 -2.39 -0.46 11.97
CA PRO A 75 -3.23 -0.25 10.78
C PRO A 75 -3.04 1.11 10.09
N GLN A 76 -2.92 2.18 10.89
CA GLN A 76 -2.69 3.53 10.38
C GLN A 76 -1.33 3.68 9.68
N GLU A 77 -0.29 3.01 10.18
CA GLU A 77 1.07 3.07 9.63
C GLU A 77 1.13 2.32 8.28
N VAL A 78 0.44 1.18 8.17
CA VAL A 78 0.28 0.46 6.89
C VAL A 78 -0.47 1.34 5.90
N SER A 79 -1.62 1.88 6.30
CA SER A 79 -2.43 2.76 5.46
C SER A 79 -1.63 3.97 4.95
N SER A 80 -0.88 4.63 5.83
CA SER A 80 -0.04 5.78 5.47
C SER A 80 1.09 5.39 4.51
N THR A 81 1.71 4.22 4.73
CA THR A 81 2.82 3.76 3.91
C THR A 81 2.37 3.38 2.49
N VAL A 82 1.30 2.60 2.35
CA VAL A 82 0.75 2.26 1.03
C VAL A 82 0.28 3.51 0.29
N GLN A 83 -0.36 4.46 0.97
CA GLN A 83 -0.75 5.74 0.36
C GLN A 83 0.45 6.56 -0.11
N ALA A 84 1.54 6.59 0.66
CA ALA A 84 2.76 7.26 0.26
C ALA A 84 3.35 6.62 -1.01
N ILE A 85 3.40 5.29 -1.07
CA ILE A 85 3.86 4.56 -2.26
C ILE A 85 2.96 4.88 -3.46
N ALA A 86 1.64 4.79 -3.30
CA ALA A 86 0.67 5.07 -4.36
C ALA A 86 0.82 6.50 -4.90
N LYS A 87 0.94 7.49 -4.01
CA LYS A 87 1.09 8.89 -4.40
C LYS A 87 2.34 9.14 -5.25
N VAL A 88 3.43 8.42 -4.97
CA VAL A 88 4.70 8.60 -5.66
C VAL A 88 4.78 7.78 -6.95
N ALA A 89 4.15 6.60 -6.95
CA ALA A 89 4.14 5.66 -8.07
C ALA A 89 3.14 6.04 -9.17
N LEU A 90 1.99 6.59 -8.81
CA LEU A 90 0.95 6.92 -9.75
C LEU A 90 1.28 8.25 -10.43
N VAL A 91 1.45 8.18 -11.76
CA VAL A 91 1.60 9.37 -12.60
C VAL A 91 0.23 10.03 -12.71
N GLU A 92 0.16 11.35 -12.53
CA GLU A 92 -1.08 12.07 -12.82
C GLU A 92 -1.25 12.09 -14.34
N GLU A 93 -2.48 11.89 -14.84
CA GLU A 93 -2.75 11.76 -16.29
C GLU A 93 -2.18 12.93 -17.13
N ASP A 94 -1.98 14.09 -16.51
CA ASP A 94 -1.45 15.31 -17.15
C ASP A 94 0.08 15.39 -17.25
N GLU A 95 0.85 14.55 -16.54
CA GLU A 95 2.32 14.72 -16.46
C GLU A 95 3.08 14.07 -17.63
N VAL A 96 2.71 12.87 -18.10
CA VAL A 96 3.42 12.22 -19.24
C VAL A 96 2.52 11.22 -20.01
N PRO A 97 1.91 11.61 -21.14
CA PRO A 97 1.06 10.70 -21.94
C PRO A 97 1.79 9.57 -22.67
N ALA A 98 3.13 9.61 -22.77
CA ALA A 98 3.88 8.87 -23.78
C ALA A 98 4.64 7.62 -23.31
N LEU A 99 4.78 7.38 -21.99
CA LEU A 99 5.69 6.33 -21.49
C LEU A 99 5.01 5.07 -20.92
N GLY A 100 3.67 5.02 -20.92
CA GLY A 100 2.94 3.94 -20.29
C GLY A 100 3.23 3.82 -18.78
N PRO A 101 2.60 2.85 -18.10
CA PRO A 101 2.86 2.60 -16.69
C PRO A 101 4.30 2.15 -16.48
N ARG A 102 5.09 2.91 -15.70
CA ARG A 102 6.44 2.47 -15.31
C ARG A 102 6.31 1.26 -14.38
N PRO A 103 7.03 0.16 -14.62
CA PRO A 103 7.03 -0.97 -13.70
C PRO A 103 7.60 -0.53 -12.34
N LEU A 104 6.98 -1.03 -11.26
CA LEU A 104 7.46 -0.80 -9.91
C LEU A 104 8.73 -1.63 -9.65
N HIS A 105 9.59 -1.12 -8.77
CA HIS A 105 10.75 -1.88 -8.30
C HIS A 105 10.31 -3.17 -7.61
N GLU A 106 11.07 -4.26 -7.78
CA GLU A 106 10.71 -5.59 -7.26
C GLU A 106 10.45 -5.59 -5.74
N ASP A 107 11.35 -5.00 -4.96
CA ASP A 107 11.16 -4.85 -3.51
C ASP A 107 9.83 -4.16 -3.15
N VAL A 108 9.43 -3.14 -3.93
CA VAL A 108 8.18 -2.40 -3.68
C VAL A 108 6.99 -3.30 -3.96
N VAL A 109 7.04 -4.12 -5.02
CA VAL A 109 6.01 -5.12 -5.32
C VAL A 109 5.91 -6.18 -4.22
N GLU A 110 7.05 -6.61 -3.66
CA GLU A 110 7.08 -7.55 -2.53
C GLU A 110 6.45 -6.94 -1.28
N LEU A 111 6.82 -5.72 -0.90
CA LEU A 111 6.22 -5.00 0.22
C LEU A 111 4.72 -4.82 0.04
N LEU A 112 4.26 -4.42 -1.15
CA LEU A 112 2.83 -4.25 -1.44
C LEU A 112 2.07 -5.57 -1.32
N SER A 113 2.68 -6.69 -1.76
CA SER A 113 2.10 -8.03 -1.61
C SER A 113 1.98 -8.42 -0.13
N ALA A 114 3.03 -8.17 0.66
CA ALA A 114 3.02 -8.43 2.10
C ALA A 114 2.00 -7.54 2.83
N MET A 115 1.92 -6.26 2.50
CA MET A 115 0.93 -5.33 3.06
C MET A 115 -0.50 -5.71 2.67
N ALA A 116 -0.75 -6.19 1.45
CA ALA A 116 -2.07 -6.68 1.06
C ALA A 116 -2.52 -7.87 1.91
N GLN A 117 -1.64 -8.86 2.11
CA GLN A 117 -1.91 -9.99 3.01
C GLN A 117 -2.18 -9.52 4.44
N TRP A 118 -1.36 -8.59 4.92
CA TRP A 118 -1.52 -8.03 6.26
C TRP A 118 -2.85 -7.27 6.43
N VAL A 119 -3.23 -6.45 5.45
CA VAL A 119 -4.52 -5.72 5.42
C VAL A 119 -5.68 -6.70 5.44
N ALA A 120 -5.62 -7.78 4.67
CA ALA A 120 -6.67 -8.81 4.67
C ALA A 120 -6.79 -9.53 6.03
N GLY A 121 -5.66 -9.95 6.62
CA GLY A 121 -5.66 -10.63 7.92
C GLY A 121 -6.02 -9.71 9.09
N SER A 122 -5.78 -8.41 8.97
CA SER A 122 -5.93 -7.42 10.04
C SER A 122 -7.10 -6.45 9.80
N ALA A 123 -8.00 -6.76 8.87
CA ALA A 123 -9.03 -5.82 8.40
C ALA A 123 -9.89 -5.25 9.54
N HIS A 124 -10.21 -6.08 10.54
CA HIS A 124 -11.00 -5.72 11.72
C HIS A 124 -10.30 -4.71 12.66
N LEU A 125 -8.98 -4.53 12.55
CA LEU A 125 -8.22 -3.57 13.35
C LEU A 125 -8.24 -2.15 12.77
N PHE A 126 -8.69 -1.99 11.53
CA PHE A 126 -8.73 -0.69 10.87
C PHE A 126 -9.97 0.11 11.26
N THR A 127 -9.82 1.44 11.22
CA THR A 127 -10.98 2.32 11.06
C THR A 127 -11.47 2.25 9.61
N SER A 128 -12.76 2.48 9.35
CA SER A 128 -13.31 2.44 7.97
C SER A 128 -12.52 3.32 7.00
N SER A 129 -12.14 4.53 7.44
CA SER A 129 -11.36 5.47 6.63
C SER A 129 -9.95 4.97 6.33
N SER A 130 -9.22 4.47 7.34
CA SER A 130 -7.85 3.97 7.13
C SER A 130 -7.82 2.70 6.29
N PHE A 131 -8.82 1.82 6.46
CA PHE A 131 -9.00 0.63 5.61
C PHE A 131 -9.25 1.01 4.16
N ALA A 132 -10.24 1.88 3.93
CA ALA A 132 -10.61 2.30 2.58
C ALA A 132 -9.43 2.97 1.85
N ALA A 133 -8.65 3.79 2.56
CA ALA A 133 -7.47 4.43 1.99
C ALA A 133 -6.36 3.41 1.64
N ALA A 134 -6.08 2.46 2.55
CA ALA A 134 -5.08 1.41 2.30
C ALA A 134 -5.48 0.55 1.09
N VAL A 135 -6.73 0.09 1.06
CA VAL A 135 -7.27 -0.72 -0.05
C VAL A 135 -7.28 0.06 -1.35
N THR A 136 -7.77 1.31 -1.36
CA THR A 136 -7.79 2.14 -2.58
C THR A 136 -6.37 2.26 -3.16
N SER A 137 -5.38 2.52 -2.31
CA SER A 137 -3.99 2.60 -2.75
C SER A 137 -3.44 1.27 -3.26
N LEU A 138 -3.76 0.14 -2.60
CA LEU A 138 -3.38 -1.19 -3.06
C LEU A 138 -4.03 -1.54 -4.40
N VAL A 139 -5.33 -1.26 -4.59
CA VAL A 139 -6.05 -1.48 -5.84
C VAL A 139 -5.44 -0.67 -6.98
N MET A 140 -5.14 0.61 -6.72
CA MET A 140 -4.53 1.45 -7.75
C MET A 140 -3.11 1.01 -8.12
N LEU A 141 -2.33 0.52 -7.15
CA LEU A 141 -0.99 -0.02 -7.37
C LEU A 141 -1.02 -1.44 -7.97
N GLY A 142 -2.05 -2.24 -7.66
CA GLY A 142 -2.23 -3.62 -8.13
C GLY A 142 -2.38 -3.74 -9.64
N ALA A 143 -2.86 -2.67 -10.29
CA ALA A 143 -2.83 -2.53 -11.74
C ALA A 143 -1.40 -2.62 -12.34
N HIS A 144 -0.37 -2.37 -11.53
CA HIS A 144 1.05 -2.44 -11.91
C HIS A 144 1.76 -3.71 -11.43
N ALA A 145 1.08 -4.61 -10.70
CA ALA A 145 1.68 -5.81 -10.12
C ALA A 145 1.13 -7.09 -10.77
N GLU A 146 2.03 -8.02 -11.12
CA GLU A 146 1.67 -9.33 -11.69
C GLU A 146 1.05 -10.30 -10.65
N ARG A 147 1.16 -9.98 -9.35
CA ARG A 147 0.80 -10.84 -8.21
C ARG A 147 -0.68 -10.72 -7.79
N PRO A 148 -1.24 -11.71 -7.04
CA PRO A 148 -2.67 -11.77 -6.68
C PRO A 148 -3.11 -10.77 -5.58
N VAL A 149 -2.54 -9.56 -5.56
CA VAL A 149 -2.94 -8.48 -4.63
C VAL A 149 -4.44 -8.22 -4.74
N ASP A 150 -4.97 -8.21 -5.97
CA ASP A 150 -6.38 -7.89 -6.23
C ASP A 150 -7.34 -8.89 -5.58
N LEU A 151 -7.02 -10.19 -5.60
CA LEU A 151 -7.88 -11.22 -5.01
C LEU A 151 -7.91 -11.11 -3.48
N ILE A 152 -6.75 -10.87 -2.86
CA ILE A 152 -6.60 -10.71 -1.41
C ILE A 152 -7.40 -9.48 -0.95
N VAL A 153 -7.25 -8.38 -1.68
CA VAL A 153 -7.93 -7.12 -1.40
C VAL A 153 -9.44 -7.22 -1.64
N GLU A 154 -9.86 -7.91 -2.70
CA GLU A 154 -11.27 -8.19 -2.99
C GLU A 154 -11.94 -8.93 -1.82
N GLN A 155 -11.30 -10.00 -1.31
CA GLN A 155 -11.82 -10.75 -0.17
C GLN A 155 -11.93 -9.90 1.09
N ALA A 156 -10.92 -9.08 1.37
CA ALA A 156 -10.93 -8.17 2.51
C ALA A 156 -12.09 -7.16 2.43
N VAL A 157 -12.36 -6.61 1.24
CA VAL A 157 -13.46 -5.66 1.01
C VAL A 157 -14.82 -6.33 1.20
N VAL A 158 -15.00 -7.53 0.64
CA VAL A 158 -16.25 -8.29 0.80
C VAL A 158 -16.52 -8.57 2.28
N ALA A 159 -15.49 -8.92 3.06
CA ALA A 159 -15.62 -9.19 4.49
C ALA A 159 -15.94 -7.93 5.32
N GLN A 160 -15.51 -6.74 4.89
CA GLN A 160 -15.65 -5.50 5.66
C GLN A 160 -16.80 -4.59 5.19
N VAL A 161 -17.42 -4.83 4.04
CA VAL A 161 -18.35 -3.87 3.41
C VAL A 161 -19.46 -3.38 4.35
N GLY A 162 -20.00 -4.25 5.20
CA GLY A 162 -21.06 -3.91 6.15
C GLY A 162 -20.63 -2.99 7.30
N ALA A 163 -19.33 -2.89 7.58
CA ALA A 163 -18.74 -1.99 8.59
C ALA A 163 -18.24 -0.66 7.99
N LEU A 164 -18.29 -0.52 6.66
CA LEU A 164 -17.86 0.70 5.98
C LEU A 164 -19.00 1.72 5.92
N ALA A 165 -18.66 2.99 6.16
CA ALA A 165 -19.59 4.08 5.87
C ALA A 165 -19.69 4.31 4.35
N ALA A 166 -20.78 4.98 3.93
CA ALA A 166 -21.11 5.13 2.52
C ALA A 166 -20.02 5.88 1.71
N ALA A 167 -19.37 6.87 2.31
CA ALA A 167 -18.28 7.62 1.67
C ALA A 167 -17.08 6.72 1.35
N GLU A 168 -16.72 5.82 2.27
CA GLU A 168 -15.67 4.82 2.10
C GLU A 168 -16.06 3.77 1.05
N GLN A 169 -17.30 3.27 1.08
CA GLN A 169 -17.81 2.35 0.04
C GLN A 169 -17.74 2.98 -1.35
N LEU A 170 -18.11 4.26 -1.50
CA LEU A 170 -18.02 5.00 -2.76
C LEU A 170 -16.58 5.17 -3.24
N SER A 171 -15.65 5.49 -2.33
CA SER A 171 -14.23 5.61 -2.66
C SER A 171 -13.66 4.29 -3.18
N LEU A 172 -13.97 3.17 -2.52
CA LEU A 172 -13.57 1.84 -2.95
C LEU A 172 -14.23 1.44 -4.28
N LEU A 173 -15.53 1.69 -4.44
CA LEU A 173 -16.24 1.38 -5.68
C LEU A 173 -15.61 2.13 -6.86
N LYS A 174 -15.29 3.42 -6.66
CA LYS A 174 -14.56 4.20 -7.66
C LYS A 174 -13.21 3.57 -8.00
N ALA A 175 -12.41 3.20 -6.99
CA ALA A 175 -11.10 2.60 -7.20
C ALA A 175 -11.19 1.32 -8.06
N PHE A 176 -12.08 0.39 -7.71
CA PHE A 176 -12.26 -0.87 -8.46
C PHE A 176 -12.82 -0.66 -9.88
N LEU A 177 -13.71 0.32 -10.09
CA LEU A 177 -14.22 0.63 -11.42
C LEU A 177 -13.18 1.31 -12.32
N CYS A 178 -12.22 2.03 -11.72
CA CYS A 178 -11.13 2.66 -12.45
C CYS A 178 -10.03 1.66 -12.86
N THR A 179 -9.85 0.56 -12.13
CA THR A 179 -8.89 -0.48 -12.51
C THR A 179 -9.38 -1.35 -13.65
N ALA A 180 -8.48 -1.72 -14.58
CA ALA A 180 -8.80 -2.60 -15.71
C ALA A 180 -9.15 -4.04 -15.29
N ARG A 181 -8.83 -4.43 -14.05
CA ARG A 181 -9.09 -5.77 -13.52
C ARG A 181 -10.48 -5.84 -12.87
N MET A 182 -11.23 -6.88 -13.25
CA MET A 182 -12.59 -7.11 -12.79
C MET A 182 -12.61 -7.72 -11.37
N ALA A 183 -12.64 -6.90 -10.34
CA ALA A 183 -12.93 -7.33 -8.96
C ALA A 183 -14.46 -7.44 -8.73
N ARG A 184 -15.11 -8.37 -9.45
CA ARG A 184 -16.58 -8.42 -9.55
C ARG A 184 -17.25 -8.60 -8.19
N LYS A 185 -16.69 -9.41 -7.28
CA LYS A 185 -17.28 -9.65 -5.96
C LYS A 185 -17.18 -8.40 -5.08
N ALA A 186 -16.05 -7.70 -5.09
CA ALA A 186 -15.91 -6.43 -4.37
C ALA A 186 -16.86 -5.37 -4.92
N ILE A 187 -16.92 -5.19 -6.25
CA ILE A 187 -17.83 -4.24 -6.90
C ILE A 187 -19.28 -4.56 -6.54
N SER A 188 -19.69 -5.83 -6.62
CA SER A 188 -21.03 -6.28 -6.27
C SER A 188 -21.36 -6.05 -4.81
N ALA A 189 -20.45 -6.38 -3.90
CA ALA A 189 -20.63 -6.19 -2.46
C ALA A 189 -20.77 -4.69 -2.11
N LEU A 190 -19.93 -3.84 -2.68
CA LEU A 190 -19.97 -2.38 -2.48
C LEU A 190 -21.26 -1.77 -3.04
N ALA A 191 -21.67 -2.19 -4.25
CA ALA A 191 -22.91 -1.73 -4.85
C ALA A 191 -24.15 -2.17 -4.03
N ALA A 192 -24.16 -3.41 -3.52
CA ALA A 192 -25.21 -3.91 -2.64
C ALA A 192 -25.26 -3.12 -1.31
N GLY A 193 -24.10 -2.84 -0.71
CA GLY A 193 -23.98 -2.01 0.49
C GLY A 193 -24.57 -0.62 0.29
N LEU A 194 -24.19 0.06 -0.80
CA LEU A 194 -24.72 1.39 -1.15
C LEU A 194 -26.23 1.35 -1.45
N LEU A 195 -26.70 0.30 -2.13
CA LEU A 195 -28.10 0.11 -2.44
C LEU A 195 -28.95 -0.08 -1.18
N SER A 196 -28.46 -0.86 -0.22
CA SER A 196 -29.15 -1.11 1.05
C SER A 196 -29.38 0.15 1.89
N ASN A 197 -28.53 1.17 1.70
CA ASN A 197 -28.60 2.44 2.42
C ASN A 197 -28.95 3.63 1.52
N PHE A 198 -29.46 3.37 0.30
CA PHE A 198 -29.58 4.37 -0.76
C PHE A 198 -30.44 5.57 -0.36
N ASP A 199 -31.59 5.32 0.28
CA ASP A 199 -32.54 6.37 0.68
C ASP A 199 -32.00 7.25 1.83
N ASN A 200 -30.98 6.80 2.55
CA ASN A 200 -30.35 7.53 3.65
C ASN A 200 -28.99 8.12 3.26
N LEU A 201 -28.58 8.03 1.99
CA LEU A 201 -27.33 8.63 1.53
C LEU A 201 -27.37 10.14 1.73
N LYS A 202 -26.25 10.70 2.21
CA LYS A 202 -26.10 12.15 2.29
C LYS A 202 -26.14 12.72 0.86
N PRO A 203 -26.64 13.95 0.66
CA PRO A 203 -26.68 14.57 -0.67
C PRO A 203 -25.32 14.59 -1.39
N ARG A 204 -24.22 14.76 -0.64
CA ARG A 204 -22.86 14.69 -1.16
C ARG A 204 -22.50 13.30 -1.71
N ASP A 205 -22.88 12.25 -0.99
CA ASP A 205 -22.57 10.86 -1.35
C ASP A 205 -23.41 10.43 -2.56
N LEU A 206 -24.70 10.80 -2.58
CA LEU A 206 -25.57 10.60 -3.74
C LEU A 206 -25.02 11.31 -4.98
N GLN A 207 -24.59 12.57 -4.85
CA GLN A 207 -23.99 13.30 -5.97
C GLN A 207 -22.70 12.63 -6.48
N ALA A 208 -21.86 12.10 -5.59
CA ALA A 208 -20.66 11.37 -5.98
C ALA A 208 -21.01 10.07 -6.73
N LEU A 209 -22.02 9.33 -6.26
CA LEU A 209 -22.53 8.12 -6.91
C LEU A 209 -23.12 8.41 -8.30
N THR A 210 -23.91 9.49 -8.43
CA THR A 210 -24.46 9.95 -9.71
C THR A 210 -23.35 10.24 -10.72
N ARG A 211 -22.28 10.94 -10.30
CA ARG A 211 -21.12 11.23 -11.16
C ARG A 211 -20.40 9.95 -11.57
N LEU A 212 -20.19 9.02 -10.63
CA LEU A 212 -19.55 7.75 -10.90
C LEU A 212 -20.33 6.91 -11.92
N CYS A 213 -21.66 6.85 -11.78
CA CYS A 213 -22.56 6.20 -12.74
C CYS A 213 -22.46 6.84 -14.13
N ALA A 214 -22.48 8.17 -14.22
CA ALA A 214 -22.34 8.88 -15.49
C ALA A 214 -20.99 8.57 -16.17
N THR A 215 -19.89 8.60 -15.43
CA THR A 215 -18.55 8.25 -15.96
C THR A 215 -18.48 6.79 -16.43
N ALA A 216 -19.03 5.85 -15.67
CA ALA A 216 -19.04 4.44 -16.05
C ALA A 216 -19.86 4.19 -17.34
N ARG A 217 -21.03 4.85 -17.48
CA ARG A 217 -21.84 4.80 -18.70
C ARG A 217 -21.12 5.40 -19.89
N GLN A 218 -20.42 6.53 -19.69
CA GLN A 218 -19.64 7.16 -20.75
C GLN A 218 -18.51 6.25 -21.24
N LYS A 219 -17.80 5.60 -20.32
CA LYS A 219 -16.74 4.63 -20.64
C LYS A 219 -17.28 3.41 -21.41
N ALA A 220 -18.40 2.83 -20.98
CA ALA A 220 -19.03 1.73 -21.69
C ALA A 220 -19.48 2.10 -23.13
N ARG A 221 -19.86 3.37 -23.35
CA ARG A 221 -20.20 3.89 -24.69
C ARG A 221 -18.95 4.13 -25.54
N SER A 222 -17.85 4.63 -24.98
CA SER A 222 -16.60 4.81 -25.76
C SER A 222 -16.04 3.49 -26.28
N ASP A 223 -16.36 2.39 -25.61
CA ASP A 223 -15.99 1.04 -26.04
C ASP A 223 -16.98 0.45 -27.07
N SER A 224 -18.09 1.15 -27.37
CA SER A 224 -19.14 0.74 -28.32
C SER A 224 -19.06 1.54 -29.64
N PRO A 225 -19.53 0.99 -30.78
CA PRO A 225 -19.47 1.66 -32.08
C PRO A 225 -20.32 2.96 -32.15
N PRO A 226 -19.95 3.93 -33.03
CA PRO A 226 -20.33 5.36 -32.94
C PRO A 226 -21.79 5.74 -33.29
N GLU A 227 -22.76 4.82 -33.30
CA GLU A 227 -24.10 5.10 -33.88
C GLU A 227 -25.12 5.83 -32.97
N ALA A 228 -24.77 6.24 -31.73
CA ALA A 228 -25.73 6.90 -30.83
C ALA A 228 -25.13 8.08 -30.04
N THR A 229 -25.14 9.27 -30.64
CA THR A 229 -24.79 10.55 -29.99
C THR A 229 -26.03 11.27 -29.45
N GLU A 230 -26.65 10.74 -28.40
CA GLU A 230 -27.55 11.54 -27.56
C GLU A 230 -26.78 12.17 -26.40
N ALA A 231 -27.08 13.44 -26.12
CA ALA A 231 -26.47 14.21 -25.04
C ALA A 231 -26.68 13.52 -23.68
N ILE A 232 -25.62 13.42 -22.88
CA ILE A 232 -25.64 12.76 -21.57
C ILE A 232 -26.35 13.70 -20.58
N ALA A 233 -27.65 13.50 -20.41
CA ALA A 233 -28.36 14.03 -19.26
C ALA A 233 -27.78 13.40 -17.98
N ASN A 234 -27.71 14.18 -16.88
CA ASN A 234 -27.36 13.63 -15.58
C ASN A 234 -28.36 12.52 -15.21
N PRO A 235 -27.91 11.32 -14.80
CA PRO A 235 -28.82 10.23 -14.51
C PRO A 235 -29.70 10.59 -13.31
N SER A 236 -30.99 10.27 -13.42
CA SER A 236 -31.95 10.40 -12.33
C SER A 236 -31.60 9.47 -11.17
N SER A 237 -32.18 9.73 -9.99
CA SER A 237 -31.96 8.89 -8.80
C SER A 237 -32.35 7.41 -9.06
N GLU A 238 -33.44 7.18 -9.79
CA GLU A 238 -33.90 5.85 -10.17
C GLU A 238 -32.94 5.14 -11.14
N GLU A 239 -32.34 5.89 -12.08
CA GLU A 239 -31.32 5.35 -12.97
C GLU A 239 -30.02 4.99 -12.23
N VAL A 240 -29.62 5.78 -11.25
CA VAL A 240 -28.46 5.49 -10.40
C VAL A 240 -28.72 4.25 -9.54
N ARG A 241 -29.94 4.12 -8.98
CA ARG A 241 -30.37 2.93 -8.24
C ARG A 241 -30.34 1.68 -9.12
N THR A 242 -30.88 1.77 -10.33
CA THR A 242 -30.90 0.67 -11.31
C THR A 242 -29.49 0.26 -11.71
N TRP A 243 -28.57 1.23 -11.86
CA TRP A 243 -27.17 0.95 -12.12
C TRP A 243 -26.48 0.22 -10.96
N CYS A 244 -26.73 0.62 -9.71
CA CYS A 244 -26.21 -0.10 -8.54
C CYS A 244 -26.77 -1.53 -8.47
N PHE A 245 -28.06 -1.72 -8.77
CA PHE A 245 -28.68 -3.04 -8.85
C PHE A 245 -28.02 -3.92 -9.92
N ALA A 246 -27.74 -3.36 -11.11
CA ALA A 246 -27.04 -4.08 -12.17
C ALA A 246 -25.60 -4.46 -11.82
N LEU A 247 -24.93 -3.69 -10.96
CA LEU A 247 -23.60 -4.00 -10.44
C LEU A 247 -23.61 -5.06 -9.33
N ALA A 248 -24.74 -5.24 -8.65
CA ALA A 248 -24.94 -6.19 -7.57
C ALA A 248 -25.86 -7.35 -8.02
N PRO A 249 -25.49 -8.14 -9.05
CA PRO A 249 -26.32 -9.25 -9.47
C PRO A 249 -26.48 -10.22 -8.29
N ASP A 250 -27.71 -10.73 -8.16
CA ASP A 250 -28.10 -11.62 -7.08
C ASP A 250 -27.06 -12.74 -6.93
N PRO A 251 -26.42 -12.93 -5.75
CA PRO A 251 -25.40 -13.96 -5.57
C PRO A 251 -25.92 -15.37 -5.91
N TRP A 252 -27.24 -15.54 -5.92
CA TRP A 252 -27.95 -16.76 -6.29
C TRP A 252 -28.12 -16.97 -7.80
N SER A 253 -27.91 -15.94 -8.62
CA SER A 253 -28.06 -16.03 -10.08
C SER A 253 -26.83 -16.65 -10.78
N SER A 254 -25.68 -16.69 -10.09
CA SER A 254 -24.43 -17.23 -10.65
C SER A 254 -24.24 -18.70 -10.33
N GLY A 255 -25.18 -19.57 -10.70
CA GLY A 255 -24.98 -21.01 -10.92
C GLY A 255 -24.05 -21.77 -9.97
N VAL A 256 -24.00 -21.40 -8.69
CA VAL A 256 -23.41 -22.27 -7.66
C VAL A 256 -24.37 -23.42 -7.59
N GLU A 257 -23.97 -24.56 -8.16
CA GLU A 257 -24.65 -25.83 -7.94
C GLU A 257 -25.00 -25.88 -6.46
N GLN A 258 -26.29 -25.88 -6.14
CA GLN A 258 -26.73 -26.18 -4.78
C GLN A 258 -25.95 -27.44 -4.36
N PRO A 259 -25.32 -27.47 -3.18
CA PRO A 259 -24.78 -28.71 -2.66
C PRO A 259 -25.91 -29.71 -2.75
N SER A 260 -25.74 -30.72 -3.61
CA SER A 260 -26.68 -31.81 -3.74
C SER A 260 -26.97 -32.34 -2.34
N ASP A 261 -28.25 -32.51 -2.05
CA ASP A 261 -28.82 -32.94 -0.78
C ASP A 261 -27.82 -33.73 0.09
N PRO A 262 -27.45 -33.25 1.30
CA PRO A 262 -26.62 -34.03 2.22
C PRO A 262 -27.29 -35.35 2.64
N ASP A 263 -28.59 -35.51 2.36
CA ASP A 263 -29.33 -36.75 2.59
C ASP A 263 -29.01 -37.86 1.56
N ALA A 264 -28.23 -37.59 0.50
CA ALA A 264 -27.82 -38.61 -0.47
C ALA A 264 -26.55 -39.40 -0.06
N GLU A 265 -25.77 -38.94 0.93
CA GLU A 265 -24.57 -39.63 1.44
C GLU A 265 -24.79 -40.32 2.80
N ALA A 266 -25.98 -40.19 3.40
CA ALA A 266 -26.29 -40.81 4.69
C ALA A 266 -26.36 -42.36 4.63
N ASP A 267 -26.50 -42.95 3.45
CA ASP A 267 -26.54 -44.42 3.28
C ASP A 267 -25.14 -45.06 3.11
N GLU A 268 -24.08 -44.29 2.86
CA GLU A 268 -22.72 -44.84 2.67
C GLU A 268 -21.85 -44.77 3.95
N ALA A 269 -22.23 -43.91 4.92
CA ALA A 269 -21.53 -43.77 6.20
C ALA A 269 -21.93 -44.79 7.28
N ALA A 270 -23.04 -45.54 7.08
CA ALA A 270 -23.54 -46.48 8.08
C ALA A 270 -22.73 -47.79 8.23
N HIS A 271 -21.64 -47.97 7.48
CA HIS A 271 -20.88 -49.23 7.47
C HIS A 271 -19.51 -49.21 8.17
N LEU A 272 -19.07 -48.09 8.77
CA LEU A 272 -17.72 -47.96 9.32
C LEU A 272 -17.61 -47.59 10.82
N GLU A 273 -18.71 -47.35 11.54
CA GLU A 273 -18.63 -47.10 13.00
C GLU A 273 -18.82 -48.37 13.82
N SER A 274 -17.77 -49.18 13.87
CA SER A 274 -17.57 -50.20 14.88
C SER A 274 -16.07 -50.39 15.08
N MET A 275 -15.45 -49.53 15.90
CA MET A 275 -14.33 -49.90 16.78
C MET A 275 -13.92 -48.72 17.69
N GLU A 276 -14.10 -48.96 19.00
CA GLU A 276 -13.24 -48.50 20.12
C GLU A 276 -13.22 -46.99 20.40
N SER A 277 -13.94 -46.43 21.38
CA SER A 277 -13.89 -46.65 22.85
C SER A 277 -12.48 -46.78 23.43
N SER A 278 -11.98 -45.74 24.10
CA SER A 278 -11.88 -45.68 25.58
C SER A 278 -10.93 -44.55 26.07
N SER A 279 -11.32 -43.91 27.19
CA SER A 279 -10.43 -43.43 28.27
C SER A 279 -9.62 -42.14 28.00
N GLU A 280 -9.48 -41.13 28.86
CA GLU A 280 -9.88 -40.86 30.25
C GLU A 280 -9.67 -39.35 30.50
N ALA A 281 -10.38 -38.81 31.49
CA ALA A 281 -10.33 -37.42 31.94
C ALA A 281 -9.13 -37.12 32.84
N VAL A 282 -8.53 -35.93 32.72
CA VAL A 282 -7.82 -35.25 33.82
C VAL A 282 -8.08 -33.75 33.78
N SER A 283 -8.21 -33.22 34.98
CA SER A 283 -8.74 -31.96 35.51
C SER A 283 -7.84 -30.71 35.41
N ASP A 284 -8.49 -29.57 35.61
CA ASP A 284 -8.07 -28.37 36.37
C ASP A 284 -6.74 -27.68 36.04
N VAL A 285 -6.83 -26.46 35.47
CA VAL A 285 -5.82 -25.40 35.66
C VAL A 285 -6.49 -24.03 35.79
N ASP A 286 -6.30 -23.41 36.94
CA ASP A 286 -6.62 -22.02 37.30
C ASP A 286 -5.75 -21.00 36.51
N PRO A 287 -6.21 -19.76 36.28
CA PRO A 287 -5.47 -18.75 35.52
C PRO A 287 -4.45 -18.01 36.41
N MET A 288 -3.16 -18.15 36.09
CA MET A 288 -2.09 -17.33 36.69
C MET A 288 -2.10 -15.89 36.16
N HIS A 289 -2.08 -14.96 37.11
CA HIS A 289 -1.57 -13.60 36.96
C HIS A 289 -0.13 -13.58 36.40
N PHE A 290 0.13 -12.70 35.44
CA PHE A 290 1.48 -12.19 35.18
C PHE A 290 1.45 -10.66 35.17
N GLY A 291 2.08 -10.09 36.20
CA GLY A 291 2.58 -8.73 36.20
C GLY A 291 4.10 -8.74 36.02
N SER A 292 4.57 -7.71 35.32
CA SER A 292 5.86 -7.03 35.46
C SER A 292 7.17 -7.76 35.13
N GLU A 293 8.09 -6.96 34.58
CA GLU A 293 9.56 -7.13 34.52
C GLU A 293 10.16 -7.89 33.33
N PHE A 294 10.59 -7.13 32.31
CA PHE A 294 11.84 -7.38 31.58
C PHE A 294 12.56 -6.01 31.51
N GLY A 295 13.79 -5.82 31.99
CA GLY A 295 14.92 -6.75 31.96
C GLY A 295 15.78 -6.37 30.76
N VAL A 296 16.56 -5.31 30.92
CA VAL A 296 17.51 -4.80 29.91
C VAL A 296 18.72 -5.72 29.91
N GLU A 297 18.94 -6.45 28.82
CA GLU A 297 20.21 -7.12 28.54
C GLU A 297 20.96 -6.42 27.41
N THR A 298 22.20 -6.12 27.72
CA THR A 298 23.21 -5.41 26.94
C THR A 298 23.71 -6.26 25.78
N ALA A 299 23.59 -5.75 24.55
CA ALA A 299 24.25 -6.33 23.38
C ALA A 299 25.60 -5.66 23.12
N GLU A 300 26.58 -6.52 22.87
CA GLU A 300 28.02 -6.28 22.82
C GLU A 300 28.47 -5.36 21.67
N SER A 301 29.54 -4.63 21.97
CA SER A 301 30.21 -3.63 21.13
C SER A 301 30.86 -4.21 19.86
N LEU A 302 30.51 -3.66 18.69
CA LEU A 302 31.29 -3.76 17.45
C LEU A 302 32.31 -2.60 17.37
N PRO A 303 33.43 -2.77 16.63
CA PRO A 303 34.62 -1.93 16.80
C PRO A 303 34.41 -0.49 16.29
N TYR A 304 34.77 0.42 17.19
CA TYR A 304 34.85 1.86 17.09
C TYR A 304 35.92 2.28 16.06
N LEU A 305 35.53 3.02 15.03
CA LEU A 305 36.45 3.78 14.17
C LEU A 305 36.18 5.26 14.40
N ASP A 306 37.04 5.85 15.23
CA ASP A 306 37.07 7.26 15.59
C ASP A 306 37.50 8.08 14.36
N TRP A 307 36.63 8.98 13.89
CA TRP A 307 36.99 9.97 12.87
C TRP A 307 36.72 11.37 13.42
N GLN A 308 37.80 12.01 13.89
CA GLN A 308 37.81 13.42 14.28
C GLN A 308 38.13 14.27 13.04
N PRO A 309 37.34 15.31 12.72
CA PRO A 309 37.74 16.29 11.73
C PRO A 309 38.71 17.27 12.38
N LYS A 310 40.01 17.13 12.10
CA LYS A 310 40.99 18.19 12.32
C LYS A 310 41.44 18.76 10.98
N ASP A 311 41.46 20.08 10.95
CA ASP A 311 42.25 20.96 10.09
C ASP A 311 41.82 21.07 8.62
N LEU A 312 40.80 21.89 8.37
CA LEU A 312 40.75 22.72 7.16
C LEU A 312 41.35 24.09 7.51
N SER A 313 42.68 24.18 7.50
CA SER A 313 43.38 25.44 7.33
C SER A 313 43.69 25.64 5.85
N GLU A 314 43.44 26.86 5.39
CA GLU A 314 43.85 27.39 4.09
C GLU A 314 45.35 27.14 3.80
N ASP A 315 45.66 27.05 2.50
CA ASP A 315 46.98 27.04 1.85
C ASP A 315 47.50 25.69 1.32
N ALA A 316 47.25 25.44 0.04
CA ALA A 316 48.29 24.99 -0.90
C ALA A 316 47.80 25.09 -2.35
N ARG A 317 48.41 26.03 -3.08
CA ARG A 317 48.47 26.07 -4.54
C ARG A 317 49.29 24.90 -5.08
N GLU A 318 49.02 24.58 -6.34
CA GLU A 318 49.89 23.90 -7.31
C GLU A 318 50.20 22.41 -7.09
N GLY A 319 49.47 21.60 -7.88
CA GLY A 319 50.04 20.50 -8.66
C GLY A 319 50.31 19.19 -7.94
N GLU A 320 49.40 18.21 -8.07
CA GLU A 320 49.82 16.81 -8.16
C GLU A 320 48.73 15.90 -8.75
N GLN A 321 49.20 14.73 -9.18
CA GLN A 321 48.65 13.84 -10.20
C GLN A 321 47.30 13.22 -9.84
N VAL A 322 46.42 13.13 -10.84
CA VAL A 322 45.23 12.28 -10.83
C VAL A 322 45.67 10.82 -10.86
N VAL A 323 45.67 10.17 -9.70
CA VAL A 323 45.77 8.71 -9.62
C VAL A 323 44.39 8.13 -9.91
N HIS A 324 44.22 7.60 -11.12
CA HIS A 324 43.05 6.80 -11.47
C HIS A 324 43.08 5.48 -10.68
N HIS A 325 42.33 5.39 -9.58
CA HIS A 325 41.93 4.09 -9.04
C HIS A 325 40.80 3.52 -9.90
N GLN A 326 41.11 2.44 -10.63
CA GLN A 326 40.13 1.64 -11.37
C GLN A 326 39.17 0.96 -10.39
N PHE A 327 37.96 1.50 -10.25
CA PHE A 327 36.85 0.80 -9.62
C PHE A 327 36.34 -0.31 -10.55
N HIS A 328 36.31 -1.55 -10.05
CA HIS A 328 35.69 -2.67 -10.73
C HIS A 328 34.22 -2.78 -10.30
N GLY A 329 33.30 -2.59 -11.25
CA GLY A 329 31.87 -2.78 -11.07
C GLY A 329 31.07 -1.47 -10.98
N ARG A 330 30.67 -0.93 -12.13
CA ARG A 330 29.74 0.19 -12.24
C ARG A 330 28.48 -0.30 -12.94
N THR A 331 27.34 -0.23 -12.26
CA THR A 331 26.01 -0.44 -12.86
C THR A 331 25.25 0.87 -12.69
N GLU A 332 24.92 1.52 -13.80
CA GLU A 332 24.17 2.78 -13.79
C GLU A 332 22.68 2.47 -13.67
N LEU A 333 22.05 2.87 -12.56
CA LEU A 333 20.63 2.65 -12.31
C LEU A 333 19.78 3.87 -12.72
N LEU A 334 20.35 5.08 -12.64
CA LEU A 334 19.79 6.37 -13.09
C LEU A 334 20.94 7.34 -13.46
N PRO A 335 20.70 8.44 -14.21
CA PRO A 335 21.77 9.29 -14.78
C PRO A 335 22.79 9.83 -13.76
N ASN A 336 22.38 10.00 -12.50
CA ASN A 336 23.23 10.53 -11.42
C ASN A 336 23.32 9.59 -10.21
N LEU A 337 22.79 8.36 -10.30
CA LEU A 337 22.81 7.40 -9.19
C LEU A 337 23.73 6.24 -9.55
N VAL A 338 24.88 6.19 -8.86
CA VAL A 338 25.87 5.14 -9.05
C VAL A 338 25.84 4.20 -7.84
N GLN A 339 25.70 2.92 -8.11
CA GLN A 339 25.93 1.88 -7.12
C GLN A 339 27.44 1.67 -6.97
N VAL A 340 27.99 1.96 -5.79
CA VAL A 340 29.40 1.78 -5.46
C VAL A 340 29.51 0.61 -4.50
N THR A 341 30.32 -0.39 -4.85
CA THR A 341 30.60 -1.54 -4.00
C THR A 341 32.05 -1.48 -3.52
N PHE A 342 32.25 -1.46 -2.22
CA PHE A 342 33.58 -1.50 -1.61
C PHE A 342 33.61 -2.54 -0.48
N ASN A 343 34.53 -3.49 -0.57
CA ASN A 343 34.66 -4.61 0.39
C ASN A 343 33.34 -5.37 0.66
N GLY A 344 32.55 -5.62 -0.38
CA GLY A 344 31.29 -6.36 -0.27
C GLY A 344 30.12 -5.58 0.34
N MET A 345 30.32 -4.31 0.71
CA MET A 345 29.23 -3.40 1.07
C MET A 345 28.84 -2.54 -0.13
N THR A 346 27.55 -2.52 -0.44
CA THR A 346 26.96 -1.77 -1.54
C THR A 346 26.31 -0.50 -1.00
N GLN A 347 26.69 0.66 -1.53
CA GLN A 347 26.04 1.94 -1.27
C GLN A 347 25.60 2.60 -2.57
N LEU A 348 24.46 3.29 -2.52
CA LEU A 348 23.97 4.14 -3.60
C LEU A 348 24.51 5.56 -3.36
N CYS A 349 25.27 6.07 -4.31
CA CYS A 349 25.86 7.40 -4.26
C CYS A 349 25.31 8.27 -5.39
N TRP A 350 24.99 9.52 -5.04
CA TRP A 350 24.64 10.53 -6.03
C TRP A 350 25.91 11.18 -6.58
N VAL A 351 26.07 11.18 -7.90
CA VAL A 351 27.10 11.94 -8.59
C VAL A 351 26.51 13.30 -8.94
N ILE A 352 26.99 14.34 -8.26
CA ILE A 352 26.66 15.72 -8.59
C ILE A 352 27.74 16.20 -9.57
N GLU A 353 27.42 16.24 -10.86
CA GLU A 353 28.25 16.99 -11.81
C GLU A 353 28.15 18.48 -11.43
N LYS A 354 29.27 19.07 -11.04
CA LYS A 354 29.39 20.53 -10.97
C LYS A 354 29.23 21.04 -12.40
N ALA A 355 28.15 21.75 -12.67
CA ALA A 355 28.06 22.59 -13.86
C ALA A 355 29.16 23.67 -13.76
N GLU A 356 30.05 23.71 -14.74
CA GLU A 356 31.11 24.72 -14.88
C GLU A 356 30.54 26.11 -15.25
#